data_AF-A0A7C7M6X2-F1
#
_entry.id   AF-A0A7C7M6X2-F1
#
_cell.length_a   1.000
_cell.length_b   1.000
_cell.length_c   1.000
_cell.angle_alpha   90.00
_cell.angle_beta   90.00
_cell.angle_gamma   90.00
#
_symmetry.space_group_name_H-M   'P 1'
#
loop_
_entity.id
_entity.type
_entity.pdbx_description
1 polymer ?
#
loop_
_entity_poly.entity_id
_entity_poly.type
_entity_poly.pdbx_seq_one_letter_code
_entity_poly.pdbx_strand_id
1 'polypeptide(L)' 'MVIKVGVLELQGDFALHHRVFFRLGIESVPVKVPSDLDSIDGLVIPGGESTTLSLLINSFELREPLIKFGKDHP' A
#
# COMPACT_ATOMS: atom_id res chain seq x y z
N MET A 1 17.89 -8.41 7.06
CA MET A 1 17.04 -7.27 6.65
C MET A 1 15.67 -7.47 7.27
N VAL A 2 15.08 -6.43 7.84
CA VAL A 2 13.66 -6.44 8.24
C VAL A 2 12.87 -6.04 7.00
N ILE A 3 11.85 -6.82 6.63
CA ILE A 3 10.97 -6.50 5.50
C ILE A 3 9.84 -5.63 6.03
N LYS A 4 9.67 -4.45 5.45
CA LYS A 4 8.59 -3.52 5.77
C LYS A 4 7.59 -3.46 4.63
N VAL A 5 6.33 -3.81 4.92
CA VAL A 5 5.26 -3.89 3.91
C VAL A 5 4.30 -2.72 4.06
N GLY A 6 4.15 -1.93 3.01
CA GLY A 6 3.10 -0.91 2.92
C GLY A 6 1.74 -1.53 2.63
N VAL A 7 0.68 -0.99 3.22
CA VAL A 7 -0.71 -1.29 2.88
C VAL A 7 -1.37 0.00 2.41
N LEU A 8 -1.92 0.01 1.19
CA LEU A 8 -2.61 1.19 0.66
C LEU A 8 -3.92 1.44 1.43
N GLU A 9 -4.01 2.56 2.16
CA GLU A 9 -5.12 2.89 3.06
C GLU A 9 -5.99 4.05 2.52
N LEU A 10 -6.39 4.01 1.25
CA LEU A 10 -7.31 5.00 0.67
C LEU A 10 -8.78 4.60 0.85
N GLN A 11 -9.08 3.32 0.68
CA GLN A 11 -10.40 2.71 0.83
C GLN A 11 -10.23 1.19 0.99
N GLY A 12 -11.15 0.53 1.69
CA GLY A 12 -11.22 -0.92 1.78
C GLY A 12 -10.79 -1.51 3.13
N ASP A 13 -10.60 -2.82 3.17
CA ASP A 13 -10.41 -3.62 4.39
C ASP A 13 -8.92 -3.76 4.80
N PHE A 14 -8.15 -2.66 4.78
CA PHE A 14 -6.72 -2.63 5.09
C PHE A 14 -6.38 -3.19 6.49
N ALA A 15 -7.28 -3.03 7.47
CA ALA A 15 -7.07 -3.49 8.84
C ALA A 15 -6.83 -5.01 8.94
N LEU A 16 -7.43 -5.82 8.05
CA LEU A 16 -7.21 -7.26 8.02
C LEU A 16 -5.79 -7.60 7.56
N HIS A 17 -5.25 -6.85 6.60
CA HIS A 17 -3.88 -7.03 6.13
C HIS A 17 -2.87 -6.76 7.26
N HIS A 18 -3.02 -5.67 8.00
CA HIS A 18 -2.16 -5.40 9.16
C HIS A 18 -2.21 -6.52 10.20
N ARG A 19 -3.41 -7.06 10.50
CA ARG A 19 -3.57 -8.19 11.42
C ARG A 19 -2.92 -9.48 10.90
N VAL A 20 -2.89 -9.70 9.59
CA VAL A 20 -2.21 -10.86 9.00
C VAL A 20 -0.70 -10.68 9.08
N PHE A 21 -0.16 -9.53 8.67
CA PHE A 21 1.27 -9.24 8.76
C PHE A 21 1.80 -9.31 10.19
N PHE A 22 1.07 -8.73 11.14
CA PHE A 22 1.40 -8.84 12.56
C PHE A 22 1.51 -10.30 13.03
N ARG A 23 0.57 -11.17 12.62
CA ARG A 23 0.61 -12.60 12.96
C ARG A 23 1.77 -13.34 12.30
N LEU A 24 2.29 -12.83 11.19
CA LEU A 24 3.46 -13.37 10.50
C LEU A 24 4.79 -12.77 11.01
N GLY A 25 4.75 -11.85 11.98
CA GLY A 25 5.93 -11.15 12.48
C GLY A 25 6.51 -10.12 11.49
N ILE A 26 5.71 -9.67 10.53
CA ILE A 26 6.09 -8.68 9.51
C ILE A 26 5.57 -7.30 9.94
N GLU A 27 6.44 -6.30 9.93
CA GLU A 27 6.04 -4.91 10.13
C GLU A 27 5.26 -4.42 8.91
N SER A 28 4.07 -3.87 9.15
CA SER A 28 3.27 -3.26 8.08
C SER A 28 2.93 -1.82 8.44
N VAL A 29 3.03 -0.94 7.44
CA VAL A 29 2.82 0.50 7.60
C VAL A 29 1.75 1.00 6.62
N PRO A 30 0.98 2.05 6.99
CA PRO A 30 -0.02 2.62 6.10
C PRO A 30 0.64 3.40 4.95
N VAL A 31 0.03 3.35 3.77
CA VAL A 31 0.41 4.15 2.60
C VAL A 31 -0.80 4.97 2.16
N LYS A 32 -0.69 6.29 2.25
CA LYS A 32 -1.74 7.27 1.96
C LYS A 32 -1.26 8.38 1.04
N VAL A 33 0.04 8.63 1.01
CA VAL A 33 0.67 9.66 0.19
C VAL A 33 1.91 9.11 -0.52
N PRO A 34 2.37 9.75 -1.62
CA PRO A 34 3.52 9.25 -2.38
C PRO A 34 4.79 9.00 -1.56
N SER A 35 5.08 9.87 -0.59
CA SER A 35 6.27 9.76 0.27
C SER A 35 6.27 8.53 1.17
N ASP A 36 5.12 7.90 1.41
CA ASP A 36 5.06 6.68 2.23
C ASP A 36 5.75 5.50 1.53
N LEU A 37 5.79 5.52 0.20
CA LEU A 37 6.44 4.49 -0.63
C LEU A 37 7.96 4.45 -0.44
N ASP A 38 8.58 5.55 -0.01
CA ASP A 38 10.03 5.62 0.23
C ASP A 38 10.46 4.82 1.47
N SER A 39 9.50 4.41 2.30
CA SER A 39 9.74 3.74 3.58
C SER A 39 9.48 2.24 3.58
N ILE A 40 9.10 1.65 2.43
CA ILE A 40 8.63 0.26 2.35
C ILE A 40 9.41 -0.55 1.30
N ASP A 41 9.52 -1.85 1.53
CA ASP A 41 10.16 -2.80 0.60
C ASP A 41 9.15 -3.46 -0.34
N GLY A 42 7.85 -3.41 -0.01
CA GLY A 42 6.77 -3.98 -0.80
C GLY A 42 5.43 -3.37 -0.46
N LEU A 43 4.46 -3.48 -1.37
CA LEU A 43 3.15 -2.85 -1.25
C LEU A 43 2.02 -3.86 -1.44
N VAL A 44 1.00 -3.77 -0.59
CA VAL A 44 -0.29 -4.45 -0.78
C VAL A 44 -1.36 -3.43 -1.15
N ILE A 45 -2.10 -3.73 -2.23
CA ILE A 45 -3.34 -3.05 -2.60
C ILE A 45 -4.49 -3.89 -2.04
N PRO A 46 -5.22 -3.44 -1.01
CA PRO A 46 -6.27 -4.24 -0.40
C PRO A 46 -7.47 -4.41 -1.33
N GLY A 47 -8.28 -5.42 -1.04
CA GLY A 47 -9.59 -5.59 -1.68
C GLY A 47 -10.58 -4.50 -1.28
N GLY A 48 -11.64 -4.34 -2.06
CA GLY A 48 -12.65 -3.31 -1.88
C GLY A 48 -13.42 -3.05 -3.17
N GLU A 49 -13.81 -1.80 -3.39
CA GLU A 49 -14.46 -1.39 -4.63
C GLU A 49 -13.41 -0.73 -5.54
N SER A 50 -13.06 -1.41 -6.63
CA SER A 50 -11.92 -1.04 -7.47
C SER A 50 -12.12 0.28 -8.20
N THR A 51 -13.35 0.66 -8.53
CA THR A 51 -13.66 1.94 -9.18
C THR A 51 -13.35 3.10 -8.24
N THR A 52 -13.83 3.02 -7.01
CA THR A 52 -13.63 3.98 -5.93
C THR A 52 -12.14 4.07 -5.60
N LEU A 53 -11.47 2.93 -5.44
CA LEU A 53 -10.03 2.91 -5.19
C LEU A 53 -9.25 3.59 -6.32
N SER A 54 -9.60 3.31 -7.58
CA SER A 54 -8.96 3.91 -8.76
C SER A 54 -9.16 5.43 -8.80
N LEU A 55 -10.36 5.92 -8.47
CA LEU A 55 -10.67 7.35 -8.38
C LEU A 55 -9.89 8.04 -7.25
N LEU A 56 -9.78 7.39 -6.09
CA LEU A 56 -9.01 7.90 -4.96
C LEU A 56 -7.52 7.93 -5.28
N ILE A 57 -6.96 6.86 -5.87
CA ILE A 57 -5.55 6.84 -6.31
C ILE A 57 -5.24 8.04 -7.21
N ASN A 58 -6.15 8.40 -8.11
CA ASN A 58 -5.97 9.58 -8.97
C ASN A 58 -6.12 10.88 -8.18
N SER A 59 -7.11 10.97 -7.29
CA SER A 59 -7.40 12.17 -6.49
C SER A 59 -6.28 12.51 -5.49
N PHE A 60 -5.55 11.50 -5.03
CA PHE A 60 -4.39 11.63 -4.15
C PHE A 60 -3.04 11.63 -4.90
N GLU A 61 -3.06 11.75 -6.24
CA GLU A 61 -1.86 11.82 -7.09
C GLU A 61 -0.90 10.63 -6.93
N LEU A 62 -1.44 9.46 -6.55
CA LEU A 62 -0.68 8.25 -6.25
C LEU A 62 -0.43 7.36 -7.48
N ARG A 63 -1.14 7.59 -8.59
CA ARG A 63 -1.07 6.72 -9.79
C ARG A 63 0.36 6.52 -10.30
N GLU A 64 1.04 7.62 -10.62
CA GLU A 64 2.40 7.59 -11.15
C GLU A 64 3.42 7.05 -10.13
N PRO A 65 3.40 7.49 -8.85
CA PRO A 65 4.22 6.89 -7.79
C PRO A 65 4.06 5.36 -7.67
N LEU A 66 2.83 4.85 -7.72
CA LEU A 66 2.56 3.40 -7.62
C LEU A 66 3.09 2.62 -8.83
N ILE A 67 2.90 3.15 -10.04
CA ILE A 67 3.43 2.53 -11.26
C ILE A 67 4.97 2.50 -11.22
N LYS A 68 5.59 3.60 -10.78
CA LYS A 68 7.05 3.67 -10.63
C LYS A 68 7.53 2.67 -9.58
N PHE A 69 6.90 2.64 -8.41
CA PHE A 69 7.24 1.72 -7.32
C PHE A 69 7.24 0.26 -7.79
N GLY A 70 6.19 -0.18 -8.48
CA GLY A 70 6.09 -1.55 -8.99
C GLY A 70 7.06 -1.90 -10.13
N LYS A 71 7.66 -0.91 -10.80
CA LYS A 71 8.75 -1.12 -11.75
C LYS A 71 10.10 -1.25 -11.06
N ASP A 72 10.31 -0.44 -10.02
CA ASP A 72 11.56 -0.36 -9.28
C ASP A 72 11.71 -1.52 -8.26
N HIS A 73 10.60 -2.13 -7.83
CA HIS A 73 10.53 -3.23 -6.87
C HIS A 73 9.70 -4.41 -7.42
N PRO A 74 10.24 -5.20 -8.37
CA PRO A 74 9.54 -6.31 -9.02
C PRO A 74 9.34 -7.56 -8.13
#